data_AF-A0AA47EJE0-F1
#
_entry.id   AF-A0AA47EJE0-F1
#
_cell.length_a   1.000
_cell.length_b   1.000
_cell.length_c   1.000
_cell.angle_alpha   90.00
_cell.angle_beta   90.00
_cell.angle_gamma   90.00
#
_symmetry.space_group_name_H-M   'P 1'
#
loop_
_entity.id
_entity.type
_entity.pdbx_description
1 polymer ?
#
loop_
_entity_poly.entity_id
_entity_poly.type
_entity_poly.pdbx_seq_one_letter_code
_entity_poly.pdbx_strand_id
1 'polypeptide(L)'
;MMRLYRKISICMCALALVLSFVGCGSKSSITKSVEKPDLVVPKVALTQTQLNAKIKKESVKADFIKLNGHETEFVGKSYLIEGTITNVDNTNTTLPLFTVTTKEDKGVGMYSIININKVNIAKGNKVLVYGKLNGKNDIGFTELTGNIIEK
;
A
#
# COMPACT_ATOMS: atom_id res chain seq x y z
N MET A 1 -52.35 -23.62 23.45
CA MET A 1 -52.95 -22.31 23.10
C MET A 1 -52.07 -21.68 22.02
N MET A 2 -52.34 -21.86 20.71
CA MET A 2 -53.13 -20.96 19.83
C MET A 2 -52.86 -19.48 20.16
N ARG A 3 -52.34 -18.62 19.26
CA ARG A 3 -52.73 -18.30 17.87
C ARG A 3 -51.49 -17.80 17.07
N LEU A 4 -51.20 -18.21 15.83
CA LEU A 4 -51.92 -18.11 14.55
C LEU A 4 -51.70 -16.77 13.80
N TYR A 5 -50.81 -16.84 12.79
CA TYR A 5 -50.73 -16.17 11.47
C TYR A 5 -51.59 -14.94 11.11
N ARG A 6 -50.95 -13.95 10.44
CA ARG A 6 -51.48 -13.21 9.26
C ARG A 6 -50.31 -12.51 8.53
N LYS A 7 -49.71 -13.06 7.46
CA LYS A 7 -50.10 -13.08 6.02
C LYS A 7 -49.95 -11.74 5.25
N ILE A 8 -48.96 -11.74 4.33
CA ILE A 8 -49.03 -11.38 2.89
C ILE A 8 -49.12 -9.89 2.50
N SER A 9 -48.22 -9.43 1.61
CA SER A 9 -48.53 -8.88 0.25
C SER A 9 -47.36 -7.99 -0.25
N ILE A 10 -46.47 -8.47 -1.13
CA ILE A 10 -46.41 -8.18 -2.58
C ILE A 10 -46.05 -6.71 -2.91
N CYS A 11 -44.89 -6.47 -3.54
CA CYS A 11 -44.85 -6.04 -4.95
C CYS A 11 -43.42 -6.03 -5.52
N MET A 12 -43.21 -6.85 -6.55
CA MET A 12 -42.07 -6.83 -7.44
C MET A 12 -42.52 -6.11 -8.73
N CYS A 13 -41.95 -4.95 -9.06
CA CYS A 13 -42.02 -4.28 -10.37
C CYS A 13 -40.69 -3.52 -10.52
N ALA A 14 -39.71 -3.98 -11.29
CA ALA A 14 -39.60 -3.94 -12.75
C ALA A 14 -39.37 -2.52 -13.33
N LEU A 15 -38.15 -2.34 -13.84
CA LEU A 15 -37.78 -1.72 -15.12
C LEU A 15 -37.85 -0.19 -15.34
N ALA A 16 -36.70 0.34 -15.81
CA ALA A 16 -36.46 1.29 -16.92
C ALA A 16 -35.51 2.46 -16.52
N LEU A 17 -34.24 2.46 -16.96
CA LEU A 17 -33.72 3.09 -18.20
C LEU A 17 -33.97 4.62 -18.26
N VAL A 18 -32.91 5.43 -18.24
CA VAL A 18 -32.53 6.38 -19.32
C VAL A 18 -31.04 6.77 -19.17
N LEU A 19 -30.25 6.39 -20.17
CA LEU A 19 -28.94 6.96 -20.49
C LEU A 19 -29.13 8.35 -21.11
N SER A 20 -28.42 9.36 -20.62
CA SER A 20 -28.26 10.63 -21.35
C SER A 20 -26.78 10.96 -21.51
N PHE A 21 -26.17 10.39 -22.55
CA PHE A 21 -24.99 10.97 -23.19
C PHE A 21 -25.50 12.08 -24.12
N VAL A 22 -25.39 13.33 -23.68
CA VAL A 22 -25.45 14.48 -24.60
C VAL A 22 -24.04 14.67 -25.15
N GLY A 23 -23.91 14.44 -26.45
CA GLY A 23 -22.68 14.67 -27.20
C GLY A 23 -22.65 16.02 -27.91
N CYS A 24 -21.41 16.32 -28.32
CA CYS A 24 -20.99 17.13 -29.46
C CYS A 24 -20.95 18.67 -29.33
N GLY A 25 -19.79 19.24 -29.68
CA GLY A 25 -19.60 20.68 -29.82
C GLY A 25 -18.23 21.06 -30.35
N SER A 26 -17.82 20.55 -31.52
CA SER A 26 -16.65 21.04 -32.26
C SER A 26 -17.02 22.31 -33.05
N LYS A 27 -16.25 23.41 -32.90
CA LYS A 27 -15.82 24.33 -33.98
C LYS A 27 -14.99 25.55 -33.47
N SER A 28 -13.73 25.59 -33.94
CA SER A 28 -12.85 26.70 -34.36
C SER A 28 -12.89 28.11 -33.71
N SER A 29 -11.73 28.45 -33.11
CA SER A 29 -10.92 29.70 -33.18
C SER A 29 -11.57 31.10 -33.05
N ILE A 30 -11.13 31.89 -32.03
CA ILE A 30 -10.23 33.06 -32.16
C ILE A 30 -9.80 33.58 -30.77
N THR A 31 -8.50 33.86 -30.70
CA THR A 31 -7.63 34.49 -29.70
C THR A 31 -8.20 35.61 -28.81
N LYS A 32 -7.94 35.49 -27.50
CA LYS A 32 -7.48 36.61 -26.64
C LYS A 32 -6.39 36.09 -25.69
N SER A 33 -5.19 36.64 -25.88
CA SER A 33 -4.03 36.44 -25.02
C SER A 33 -4.36 36.94 -23.61
N VAL A 34 -4.29 36.04 -22.62
CA VAL A 34 -4.12 36.38 -21.22
C VAL A 34 -2.85 35.66 -20.76
N GLU A 35 -1.88 36.50 -20.43
CA GLU A 35 -0.54 36.23 -19.94
C GLU A 35 -0.54 35.07 -18.93
N LYS A 36 0.15 33.99 -19.31
CA LYS A 36 0.41 32.84 -18.45
C LYS A 36 1.43 33.28 -17.41
N PRO A 37 1.15 33.20 -16.09
CA PRO A 37 2.22 33.31 -15.12
C PRO A 37 3.14 32.11 -15.33
N ASP A 38 4.38 32.40 -15.72
CA ASP A 38 5.50 31.48 -15.60
C ASP A 38 5.60 31.01 -14.15
N LEU A 39 5.18 29.78 -13.88
CA LEU A 39 5.61 29.05 -12.70
C LEU A 39 6.74 28.12 -13.12
N VAL A 40 7.93 28.71 -13.22
CA VAL A 40 9.19 28.00 -13.12
C VAL A 40 9.33 27.49 -11.68
N VAL A 41 9.08 26.20 -11.47
CA VAL A 41 9.89 25.40 -10.54
C VAL A 41 10.07 24.02 -11.19
N PRO A 42 11.20 23.74 -11.87
CA PRO A 42 11.56 22.35 -12.10
C PRO A 42 12.01 21.81 -10.75
N LYS A 43 11.07 21.23 -10.00
CA LYS A 43 11.42 20.30 -8.92
C LYS A 43 12.11 19.15 -9.62
N VAL A 44 13.44 19.18 -9.67
CA VAL A 44 14.25 18.14 -10.29
C VAL A 44 13.77 16.81 -9.72
N ALA A 45 13.05 16.04 -10.54
CA ALA A 45 12.56 14.74 -10.13
C ALA A 45 13.80 13.89 -9.84
N LEU A 46 13.92 13.40 -8.61
CA LEU A 46 15.03 12.53 -8.25
C LEU A 46 15.00 11.29 -9.14
N THR A 47 16.19 10.83 -9.55
CA THR A 47 16.30 9.51 -10.19
C THR A 47 15.95 8.41 -9.18
N GLN A 48 15.61 7.21 -9.66
CA GLN A 48 15.33 6.08 -8.77
C GLN A 48 16.52 5.77 -7.85
N THR A 49 17.76 5.91 -8.36
CA THR A 49 18.98 5.71 -7.56
C THR A 49 19.10 6.74 -6.44
N GLN A 50 18.82 8.02 -6.73
CA GLN A 50 18.84 9.08 -5.70
C GLN A 50 17.72 8.89 -4.68
N LEU A 51 16.53 8.48 -5.12
CA LEU A 51 15.42 8.15 -4.23
C LEU A 51 15.77 6.97 -3.33
N ASN A 52 16.37 5.91 -3.88
CA ASN A 52 16.80 4.74 -3.11
C ASN A 52 17.85 5.13 -2.06
N ALA A 53 18.85 5.93 -2.45
CA ALA A 53 19.87 6.43 -1.52
C ALA A 53 19.24 7.24 -0.38
N LYS A 54 18.25 8.07 -0.68
CA LYS A 54 17.51 8.84 0.33
C LYS A 54 16.75 7.91 1.29
N ILE A 55 15.98 6.95 0.78
CA ILE A 55 15.22 5.99 1.61
C ILE A 55 16.16 5.24 2.54
N LYS A 56 17.28 4.70 2.02
CA LYS A 56 18.26 3.98 2.84
C LYS A 56 18.85 4.84 3.95
N LYS A 57 19.11 6.12 3.68
CA LYS A 57 19.64 7.07 4.66
C LYS A 57 18.63 7.43 5.75
N GLU A 58 17.35 7.56 5.39
CA GLU A 58 16.27 7.95 6.31
C GLU A 58 15.72 6.78 7.12
N SER A 59 15.89 5.54 6.64
CA SER A 59 15.47 4.34 7.34
C SER A 59 16.25 4.12 8.63
N VAL A 60 15.52 3.90 9.73
CA VAL A 60 16.10 3.46 11.01
C VAL A 60 15.88 1.95 11.19
N LYS A 61 16.79 1.26 11.90
CA LYS A 61 16.60 -0.18 12.16
C LYS A 61 15.28 -0.41 12.91
N ALA A 62 14.47 -1.33 12.42
CA ALA A 62 13.21 -1.70 13.05
C ALA A 62 13.46 -2.35 14.43
N ASP A 63 12.53 -2.10 15.35
CA ASP A 63 12.50 -2.68 16.69
C ASP A 63 11.07 -3.16 16.91
N PHE A 64 10.87 -4.47 16.89
CA PHE A 64 9.55 -5.08 16.86
C PHE A 64 8.77 -4.75 18.12
N ILE A 65 9.44 -4.68 19.27
CA ILE A 65 8.81 -4.37 20.56
C ILE A 65 8.31 -2.93 20.56
N LYS A 66 9.08 -1.99 20.00
CA LYS A 66 8.64 -0.59 19.90
C LYS A 66 7.50 -0.39 18.91
N LEU A 67 7.47 -1.17 17.83
CA LEU A 67 6.48 -0.99 16.77
C LEU A 67 5.19 -1.75 17.04
N ASN A 68 5.27 -3.00 17.46
CA ASN A 68 4.11 -3.88 17.59
C ASN A 68 3.16 -3.41 18.70
N GLY A 69 1.94 -3.02 18.33
CA GLY A 69 0.94 -2.46 19.24
C GLY A 69 0.96 -0.94 19.35
N HIS A 70 1.94 -0.29 18.73
CA HIS A 70 2.13 1.17 18.72
C HIS A 70 2.23 1.73 17.30
N GLU A 71 1.89 0.94 16.27
CA GLU A 71 2.20 1.29 14.88
C GLU A 71 1.59 2.62 14.44
N THR A 72 0.41 2.98 14.97
CA THR A 72 -0.29 4.24 14.67
C THR A 72 0.58 5.48 14.93
N GLU A 73 1.48 5.43 15.92
CA GLU A 73 2.43 6.50 16.25
C GLU A 73 3.61 6.60 15.26
N PHE A 74 3.80 5.56 14.46
CA PHE A 74 4.96 5.36 13.61
C PHE A 74 4.61 5.21 12.13
N VAL A 75 3.32 5.23 11.76
CA VAL A 75 2.86 5.12 10.37
C VAL A 75 3.58 6.14 9.50
N GLY A 76 4.03 5.67 8.34
CA GLY A 76 4.70 6.48 7.35
C GLY A 76 6.18 6.74 7.62
N LYS A 77 6.74 6.32 8.75
CA LYS A 77 8.19 6.33 8.96
C LYS A 77 8.85 5.17 8.20
N SER A 78 10.09 5.39 7.82
CA SER A 78 10.90 4.41 7.08
C SER A 78 11.75 3.59 8.03
N TYR A 79 11.79 2.29 7.81
CA TYR A 79 12.52 1.33 8.61
C TYR A 79 13.40 0.42 7.74
N LEU A 80 14.49 -0.06 8.34
CA LEU A 80 15.32 -1.15 7.83
C LEU A 80 15.01 -2.41 8.65
N ILE A 81 14.64 -3.49 7.96
CA ILE A 81 14.48 -4.82 8.53
C ILE A 81 15.52 -5.73 7.90
N GLU A 82 16.30 -6.40 8.74
CA GLU A 82 17.25 -7.44 8.32
C GLU A 82 16.77 -8.77 8.89
N GLY A 83 16.58 -9.78 8.03
CA GLY A 83 16.06 -11.06 8.50
C GLY A 83 15.94 -12.13 7.43
N THR A 84 15.20 -13.18 7.77
CA THR A 84 14.95 -14.33 6.89
C THR A 84 13.47 -14.38 6.52
N ILE A 85 13.18 -14.63 5.25
CA ILE A 85 11.81 -14.83 4.78
C ILE A 85 11.29 -16.16 5.31
N THR A 86 10.23 -16.15 6.10
CA THR A 86 9.65 -17.35 6.74
C THR A 86 8.34 -17.80 6.11
N ASN A 87 7.62 -16.89 5.46
CA ASN A 87 6.40 -17.17 4.70
C ASN A 87 6.36 -16.32 3.42
N VAL A 88 5.74 -16.85 2.37
CA VAL A 88 5.43 -16.12 1.14
C VAL A 88 3.97 -16.41 0.81
N ASP A 89 3.18 -15.35 0.68
CA ASP A 89 1.78 -15.39 0.29
C ASP A 89 1.65 -14.81 -1.12
N ASN A 90 1.36 -15.70 -2.06
CA ASN A 90 1.17 -15.37 -3.48
C ASN A 90 -0.31 -15.38 -3.89
N THR A 91 -1.25 -15.36 -2.93
CA THR A 91 -2.69 -15.28 -3.23
C THR A 91 -3.02 -14.00 -4.00
N ASN A 92 -2.31 -12.90 -3.72
CA ASN A 92 -2.30 -11.70 -4.55
C ASN A 92 -1.05 -11.68 -5.44
N THR A 93 -1.22 -11.91 -6.74
CA THR A 93 -0.11 -11.93 -7.71
C THR A 93 0.41 -10.53 -8.07
N THR A 94 -0.38 -9.48 -7.83
CA THR A 94 -0.01 -8.09 -8.16
C THR A 94 0.80 -7.45 -7.03
N LEU A 95 0.43 -7.74 -5.79
CA LEU A 95 1.07 -7.26 -4.57
C LEU A 95 1.32 -8.44 -3.63
N PRO A 96 2.27 -9.33 -3.98
CA PRO A 96 2.55 -10.50 -3.14
C PRO A 96 3.05 -10.05 -1.78
N LEU A 97 2.70 -10.81 -0.74
CA LEU A 97 3.14 -10.56 0.61
C LEU A 97 4.18 -11.60 1.03
N PHE A 98 5.07 -11.22 1.92
CA PHE A 98 5.95 -12.18 2.57
C PHE A 98 6.24 -11.75 4.01
N THR A 99 6.55 -12.72 4.84
CA THR A 99 6.91 -12.46 6.25
C THR A 99 8.42 -12.52 6.40
N VAL A 100 8.99 -11.46 6.97
CA VAL A 100 10.40 -11.44 7.40
C VAL A 100 10.45 -11.65 8.89
N THR A 101 11.21 -12.66 9.31
CA THR A 101 11.52 -12.93 10.71
C THR A 101 12.93 -12.48 11.00
N THR A 102 13.07 -11.66 12.04
CA THR A 102 14.36 -11.14 12.51
C THR A 102 14.67 -11.63 13.92
N LYS A 103 15.95 -11.77 14.22
CA LYS A 103 16.43 -11.95 15.59
C LYS A 103 16.75 -10.57 16.15
N GLU A 104 16.08 -10.20 17.23
CA GLU A 104 16.28 -8.94 17.95
C GLU A 104 16.75 -9.24 19.38
N ASP A 105 17.41 -8.29 20.04
CA ASP A 105 18.05 -8.52 21.35
C ASP A 105 17.07 -9.06 22.42
N LYS A 106 15.79 -8.70 22.30
CA LYS A 106 14.73 -9.05 23.25
C LYS A 106 13.70 -10.04 22.69
N GLY A 107 14.00 -10.70 21.57
CA GLY A 107 13.12 -11.73 21.02
C GLY A 107 13.19 -11.86 19.50
N VAL A 108 12.04 -12.16 18.91
CA VAL A 108 11.89 -12.39 17.47
C VAL A 108 10.87 -11.40 16.93
N GLY A 109 11.29 -10.60 15.95
CA GLY A 109 10.39 -9.72 15.22
C GLY A 109 9.80 -10.42 14.01
N MET A 110 8.52 -10.17 13.72
CA MET A 110 7.83 -10.66 12.53
C MET A 110 7.13 -9.52 11.81
N TYR A 111 7.51 -9.29 10.57
CA TYR A 111 6.99 -8.19 9.76
C TYR A 111 6.33 -8.72 8.50
N SER A 112 5.12 -8.24 8.20
CA SER A 112 4.46 -8.47 6.92
C SER A 112 4.96 -7.43 5.91
N ILE A 113 5.47 -7.88 4.78
CA ILE A 113 6.03 -7.00 3.75
C ILE A 113 5.18 -7.11 2.49
N ILE A 114 4.61 -5.98 2.05
CA ILE A 114 4.02 -5.86 0.72
C ILE A 114 5.15 -5.70 -0.29
N ASN A 115 5.28 -6.65 -1.22
CA ASN A 115 6.27 -6.60 -2.27
C ASN A 115 5.78 -5.81 -3.49
N ILE A 116 6.16 -4.54 -3.57
CA ILE A 116 5.94 -3.71 -4.75
C ILE A 116 7.07 -3.82 -5.79
N ASN A 117 8.09 -4.63 -5.50
CA ASN A 117 9.26 -4.82 -6.36
C ASN A 117 9.15 -6.12 -7.17
N LYS A 118 9.76 -6.14 -8.36
CA LYS A 118 9.88 -7.36 -9.18
C LYS A 118 11.02 -8.28 -8.72
N VAL A 119 11.35 -8.27 -7.42
CA VAL A 119 12.38 -9.13 -6.84
C VAL A 119 11.76 -10.49 -6.55
N ASN A 120 12.43 -11.57 -6.96
CA ASN A 120 12.02 -12.93 -6.63
C ASN A 120 12.15 -13.16 -5.12
N ILE A 121 11.08 -13.57 -4.43
CA ILE A 121 11.06 -13.80 -2.99
C ILE A 121 10.83 -15.29 -2.74
N ALA A 122 11.68 -15.91 -1.93
CA ALA A 122 11.56 -17.32 -1.57
C ALA A 122 11.83 -17.52 -0.08
N LYS A 123 11.11 -18.46 0.52
CA LYS A 123 11.32 -18.85 1.92
C LYS A 123 12.78 -19.27 2.15
N GLY A 124 13.33 -18.88 3.31
CA GLY A 124 14.71 -19.13 3.70
C GLY A 124 15.73 -18.13 3.15
N ASN A 125 15.36 -17.24 2.22
CA ASN A 125 16.25 -16.19 1.76
C ASN A 125 16.48 -15.17 2.87
N LYS A 126 17.74 -14.74 3.04
CA LYS A 126 18.07 -13.56 3.84
C LYS A 126 17.78 -12.31 3.01
N VAL A 127 17.27 -11.27 3.66
CA VAL A 127 16.94 -10.01 3.00
C VAL A 127 17.21 -8.80 3.89
N LEU A 128 17.52 -7.68 3.25
CA LEU A 128 17.39 -6.34 3.81
C LEU A 128 16.20 -5.66 3.15
N VAL A 129 15.22 -5.25 3.96
CA VAL A 129 14.02 -4.54 3.50
C VAL A 129 14.06 -3.12 4.04
N TYR A 130 14.05 -2.14 3.13
CA TYR A 130 13.80 -0.75 3.46
C TYR A 130 12.36 -0.45 3.11
N GLY A 131 11.53 -0.23 4.13
CA GLY A 131 10.09 -0.11 3.94
C GLY A 131 9.47 0.99 4.77
N LYS A 132 8.30 1.44 4.33
CA LYS A 132 7.47 2.43 5.04
C LYS A 132 6.41 1.70 5.84
N LEU A 133 6.23 2.06 7.12
CA LEU A 133 5.24 1.43 7.99
C LEU A 133 3.82 1.81 7.57
N ASN A 134 2.97 0.80 7.37
CA ASN A 134 1.56 0.95 7.02
C ASN A 134 0.66 0.88 8.25
N GLY A 135 1.08 0.18 9.31
CA GLY A 135 0.24 -0.11 10.47
C GLY A 135 0.26 -1.60 10.80
N LYS A 136 -0.89 -2.12 11.22
CA LYS A 136 -1.15 -3.56 11.31
C LYS A 136 -1.99 -4.02 10.12
N ASN A 137 -1.72 -5.23 9.63
CA ASN A 137 -2.60 -5.89 8.68
C ASN A 137 -3.76 -6.60 9.40
N ASP A 138 -4.65 -7.23 8.62
CA ASP A 138 -5.88 -7.86 9.10
C ASP A 138 -5.66 -9.03 10.07
N ILE A 139 -4.46 -9.63 10.08
CA ILE A 139 -4.06 -10.71 11.00
C ILE A 139 -3.23 -10.20 12.19
N GLY A 140 -3.10 -8.88 12.32
CA GLY A 140 -2.44 -8.22 13.45
C GLY A 140 -0.92 -8.11 13.36
N PHE A 141 -0.32 -8.41 12.21
CA PHE A 141 1.13 -8.25 12.00
C PHE A 141 1.47 -6.80 11.65
N THR A 142 2.57 -6.30 12.20
CA THR A 142 3.19 -5.04 11.78
C THR A 142 3.53 -5.12 10.29
N GLU A 143 2.94 -4.24 9.48
CA GLU A 143 3.02 -4.28 8.03
C GLU A 143 3.80 -3.10 7.45
N LEU A 144 4.68 -3.40 6.49
CA LEU A 144 5.44 -2.40 5.75
C LEU A 144 5.26 -2.59 4.25
N THR A 145 5.23 -1.48 3.52
CA THR A 145 5.47 -1.49 2.08
C THR A 145 6.97 -1.57 1.83
N GLY A 146 7.46 -2.67 1.26
CA GLY A 146 8.89 -2.86 0.99
C GLY A 146 9.33 -2.03 -0.21
N ASN A 147 9.88 -0.84 0.00
CA ASN A 147 10.31 0.06 -1.07
C ASN A 147 11.59 -0.42 -1.76
N ILE A 148 12.51 -1.01 -1.00
CA ILE A 148 13.76 -1.58 -1.51
C ILE A 148 13.96 -2.93 -0.82
N ILE A 149 14.28 -3.97 -1.60
CA ILE A 149 14.56 -5.31 -1.09
C ILE A 149 15.89 -5.78 -1.67
N GLU A 150 16.83 -6.10 -0.80
CA GLU A 150 18.18 -6.61 -1.14
C GLU A 150 18.36 -8.01 -0.56
N LYS A 151 19.23 -8.82 -1.18
CA LYS A 151 19.50 -10.22 -0.81
C LYS A 151 20.97 -10.43 -0.49
#